data_AF-A0A150T2Y6-F1
#
_entry.id   AF-A0A150T2Y6-F1
#
_cell.length_a   1.000
_cell.length_b   1.000
_cell.length_c   1.000
_cell.angle_alpha   90.00
_cell.angle_beta   90.00
_cell.angle_gamma   90.00
#
_symmetry.space_group_name_H-M   'P 1'
#
loop_
_entity.id
_entity.type
_entity.pdbx_description
1 polymer ?
#
loop_
_entity_poly.entity_id
_entity_poly.type
_entity_poly.pdbx_seq_one_letter_code
_entity_poly.pdbx_strand_id
1 'polypeptide(L)' 'MRVSSSEILRSIPPRDRVVMLRFGLDLDDPAHAALFVSDVRAADDAIAAQERWERENALR' A
#
# COMPACT_ATOMS: atom_id res chain seq x y z
N MET A 1 9.31 -3.53 -11.80
CA MET A 1 8.00 -4.07 -12.20
C MET A 1 6.99 -3.58 -11.18
N ARG A 2 5.98 -2.78 -11.57
CA ARG A 2 4.92 -2.37 -10.62
C ARG A 2 4.04 -3.58 -10.35
N VAL A 3 3.87 -3.94 -9.07
CA VAL A 3 3.00 -5.04 -8.65
C VAL A 3 1.54 -4.66 -8.99
N SER A 4 0.78 -5.60 -9.53
CA SER A 4 -0.62 -5.33 -9.89
C SER A 4 -1.49 -5.19 -8.64
N SER A 5 -2.63 -4.49 -8.75
CA SER A 5 -3.58 -4.32 -7.64
C SER A 5 -4.07 -5.66 -7.08
N SER A 6 -4.27 -6.65 -7.94
CA SER A 6 -4.71 -7.98 -7.52
C SER A 6 -3.62 -8.75 -6.79
N GLU A 7 -2.35 -8.59 -7.17
CA GLU A 7 -1.22 -9.15 -6.45
C GLU A 7 -1.04 -8.49 -5.08
N ILE A 8 -1.22 -7.16 -4.97
CA ILE A 8 -1.20 -6.44 -3.68
C ILE A 8 -2.31 -6.98 -2.76
N LEU A 9 -3.53 -7.13 -3.25
CA LEU A 9 -4.61 -7.64 -2.42
C LEU A 9 -4.35 -9.10 -2.01
N ARG A 10 -3.86 -9.95 -2.92
CA ARG A 10 -3.55 -11.37 -2.62
C ARG A 10 -2.39 -11.55 -1.65
N SER A 11 -1.46 -10.60 -1.55
CA SER A 11 -0.35 -10.69 -0.61
C SER A 11 -0.77 -10.46 0.83
N ILE A 12 -1.95 -9.86 1.07
CA ILE A 12 -2.48 -9.60 2.42
C ILE A 12 -2.97 -10.91 3.05
N PRO A 13 -2.37 -11.36 4.16
CA PRO A 13 -2.79 -12.56 4.85
C PRO A 13 -4.27 -12.48 5.28
N PRO A 14 -5.04 -13.58 5.23
CA PRO A 14 -6.44 -13.58 5.66
C PRO A 14 -6.66 -13.04 7.08
N ARG A 15 -5.72 -13.30 8.00
CA ARG A 15 -5.76 -12.77 9.37
C ARG A 15 -5.75 -11.24 9.39
N ASP A 16 -4.96 -10.62 8.53
CA ASP A 16 -4.81 -9.16 8.49
C ASP A 16 -6.04 -8.52 7.84
N ARG A 17 -6.64 -9.17 6.84
CA ARG A 17 -7.94 -8.75 6.28
C ARG A 17 -9.03 -8.66 7.36
N VAL A 18 -9.08 -9.65 8.26
CA VAL A 18 -10.02 -9.64 9.40
C VAL A 18 -9.73 -8.48 10.36
N VAL A 19 -8.47 -8.12 10.57
CA VAL A 19 -8.10 -6.97 11.40
C VAL A 19 -8.57 -5.67 10.73
N MET A 20 -8.35 -5.52 9.43
CA MET A 20 -8.78 -4.33 8.68
C MET A 20 -10.31 -4.17 8.68
N LEU A 21 -11.04 -5.28 8.57
CA LEU A 21 -12.51 -5.27 8.69
C LEU A 21 -12.98 -4.74 10.05
N ARG A 22 -12.27 -5.05 11.14
CA ARG A 22 -12.60 -4.50 12.48
C ARG A 22 -12.41 -2.99 12.56
N PHE A 23 -11.60 -2.41 11.69
CA PHE A 23 -11.42 -0.96 11.54
C PHE A 23 -12.33 -0.35 10.47
N GLY A 24 -13.27 -1.12 9.91
CA GLY A 24 -14.23 -0.66 8.90
C GLY A 24 -13.71 -0.70 7.46
N LEU A 25 -12.55 -1.31 7.21
CA LEU A 25 -12.01 -1.47 5.86
C LEU A 25 -12.23 -2.92 5.39
N ASP A 26 -13.31 -3.12 4.63
CA ASP A 26 -13.64 -4.41 4.03
C ASP A 26 -12.92 -4.60 2.70
N LEU A 27 -11.83 -5.38 2.66
CA LEU A 27 -11.08 -5.62 1.42
C LEU A 27 -11.76 -6.57 0.43
N ASP A 28 -12.89 -7.19 0.81
CA ASP A 28 -13.72 -7.96 -0.12
C ASP A 28 -14.75 -7.06 -0.83
N ASP A 29 -15.00 -5.83 -0.34
CA ASP A 29 -15.70 -4.77 -1.06
C ASP A 29 -14.76 -4.09 -2.09
N PRO A 30 -15.10 -4.11 -3.40
CA PRO A 30 -14.30 -3.47 -4.43
C PRO A 30 -14.00 -1.98 -4.20
N ALA A 31 -14.91 -1.23 -3.56
CA ALA A 31 -14.71 0.19 -3.30
C ALA A 31 -13.60 0.42 -2.27
N HIS A 32 -13.67 -0.28 -1.15
CA HIS A 32 -12.63 -0.24 -0.11
C HIS A 32 -11.30 -0.83 -0.59
N ALA A 33 -11.33 -1.92 -1.37
CA ALA A 33 -10.12 -2.50 -1.94
C ALA A 33 -9.41 -1.54 -2.91
N ALA A 34 -10.16 -0.78 -3.70
CA ALA A 34 -9.60 0.23 -4.59
C ALA A 34 -8.95 1.39 -3.81
N LEU A 35 -9.61 1.87 -2.74
CA LEU A 35 -9.07 2.90 -1.85
C LEU A 35 -7.77 2.42 -1.19
N PHE A 36 -7.77 1.22 -0.62
CA PHE A 36 -6.58 0.63 -0.01
C PHE A 36 -5.39 0.57 -0.96
N VAL A 37 -5.60 0.06 -2.18
CA VAL A 37 -4.52 -0.04 -3.17
C VAL A 37 -4.03 1.35 -3.60
N SER A 38 -4.93 2.34 -3.71
CA SER A 38 -4.57 3.72 -3.99
C SER A 38 -3.65 4.27 -2.90
N ASP A 39 -4.00 4.08 -1.63
CA ASP A 39 -3.23 4.60 -0.50
C ASP A 39 -1.88 3.90 -0.36
N VAL A 40 -1.81 2.58 -0.58
CA VAL A 40 -0.53 1.85 -0.62
C VAL A 40 0.40 2.42 -1.70
N ARG A 41 -0.13 2.72 -2.89
CA ARG A 41 0.67 3.31 -3.97
C ARG A 41 1.13 4.72 -3.63
N ALA A 42 0.28 5.53 -3.02
CA ALA A 42 0.64 6.87 -2.58
C ALA A 42 1.75 6.83 -1.53
N ALA A 43 1.68 5.87 -0.58
CA ALA A 43 2.72 5.65 0.41
C ALA A 43 4.04 5.19 -0.22
N ASP A 44 4.01 4.24 -1.15
CA ASP A 44 5.19 3.79 -1.90
C ASP A 44 5.87 4.95 -2.65
N ASP A 45 5.08 5.79 -3.34
CA ASP A 45 5.60 6.95 -4.06
C ASP A 45 6.24 7.98 -3.11
N ALA A 46 5.64 8.19 -1.92
CA ALA A 46 6.18 9.08 -0.89
C ALA A 46 7.47 8.54 -0.26
N ILE A 47 7.54 7.23 0.04
CA ILE A 47 8.75 6.57 0.54
C ILE A 47 9.86 6.67 -0.51
N ALA A 48 9.56 6.37 -1.77
CA ALA A 48 10.54 6.46 -2.85
C ALA A 48 11.05 7.91 -3.05
N ALA A 49 10.21 8.92 -2.83
CA ALA A 49 10.63 10.32 -2.85
C ALA A 49 11.57 10.65 -1.68
N GLN A 50 11.24 10.17 -0.47
CA GLN A 50 12.09 10.33 0.71
C GLN A 50 13.46 9.67 0.52
N GLU A 51 13.50 8.42 0.06
CA GLU A 51 14.76 7.69 -0.19
C GLU A 51 15.65 8.37 -1.25
N ARG A 52 15.04 9.03 -2.25
CA ARG A 52 15.80 9.82 -3.23
C ARG A 52 16.42 11.05 -2.57
N TRP A 53 15.62 11.79 -1.80
CA TRP A 53 16.11 12.95 -1.07
C TRP A 53 17.23 12.58 -0.10
N GLU A 54 17.11 11.48 0.64
CA GLU A 54 18.14 11.00 1.57
C GLU A 54 19.43 10.67 0.83
N ARG A 55 19.36 9.97 -0.30
CA ARG A 55 20.55 9.67 -1.11
C ARG A 55 21.23 10.93 -1.66
N GLU A 56 20.46 11.91 -2.12
CA GLU A 56 21.00 13.17 -2.64
C GLU A 56 21.65 14.03 -1.54
N ASN A 57 21.13 13.99 -0.32
CA ASN A 57 21.66 14.77 0.81
C ASN A 57 22.72 14.02 1.62
N ALA A 58 22.79 12.68 1.55
CA ALA A 58 23.88 11.91 2.14
C ALA A 58 25.20 12.02 1.35
N LEU A 59 25.15 12.52 0.11
CA LEU A 59 26.31 12.78 -0.76
C LEU A 59 26.80 14.23 -0.69
N ARG A 60 26.21 15.05 0.20
CA ARG A 60 26.60 16.43 0.49
C ARG A 60 27.42 16.50 1.77
#